data_AF-A0A800BKJ9-F1
#
_entry.id   AF-A0A800BKJ9-F1
#
_cell.length_a   1.000
_cell.length_b   1.000
_cell.length_c   1.000
_cell.angle_alpha   90.00
_cell.angle_beta   90.00
_cell.angle_gamma   90.00
#
_symmetry.space_group_name_H-M   'P 1'
#
loop_
_entity.id
_entity.type
_entity.pdbx_description
1 polymer ?
#
loop_
_entity_poly.entity_id
_entity_poly.type
_entity_poly.pdbx_seq_one_letter_code
_entity_poly.pdbx_strand_id
1 'polypeptide(L)'
;MSDKKNIFERFGDSQVWKSIIRSGVPRTRRQRMMSVLNSVFLHLHPVRLPRHAVKLKFTWCMGGLTFFLFLVLTISGILLMFYYRPTVEYAYTDM
;
A
#
# COMPACT_ATOMS: atom_id res chain seq x y z
N MET A 1 41.03 -9.16 -4.25
CA MET A 1 40.37 -9.42 -5.54
C MET A 1 38.87 -9.59 -5.30
N SER A 2 38.09 -8.61 -5.77
CA SER A 2 36.61 -8.58 -5.92
C SER A 2 35.71 -8.77 -4.70
N ASP A 3 35.45 -7.67 -3.96
CA ASP A 3 34.26 -7.50 -3.13
C ASP A 3 32.99 -7.65 -3.98
N LYS A 4 32.31 -8.79 -3.86
CA LYS A 4 30.97 -8.99 -4.42
C LYS A 4 29.96 -8.26 -3.54
N LYS A 5 29.81 -6.94 -3.76
CA LYS A 5 28.74 -6.16 -3.14
C LYS A 5 27.40 -6.83 -3.42
N ASN A 6 26.69 -7.21 -2.36
CA ASN A 6 25.42 -7.90 -2.42
C ASN A 6 24.40 -7.05 -3.18
N ILE A 7 23.57 -7.69 -4.01
CA ILE A 7 22.52 -7.04 -4.81
C ILE A 7 21.61 -6.20 -3.90
N PHE A 8 21.42 -6.64 -2.65
CA PHE A 8 20.71 -5.97 -1.58
C PHE A 8 21.30 -4.59 -1.19
N GLU A 9 22.62 -4.43 -1.17
CA GLU A 9 23.28 -3.15 -0.87
C GLU A 9 23.12 -2.15 -2.02
N ARG A 10 23.15 -2.64 -3.27
CA ARG A 10 22.91 -1.81 -4.47
C ARG A 10 21.47 -1.30 -4.55
N PHE A 11 20.50 -2.09 -4.10
CA PHE A 11 19.11 -1.64 -3.96
C PHE A 11 18.94 -0.65 -2.80
N GLY A 12 19.59 -0.89 -1.65
CA GLY A 12 19.55 0.01 -0.49
C GLY A 12 20.18 1.39 -0.74
N ASP A 13 21.17 1.47 -1.63
CA ASP A 13 21.79 2.74 -2.04
C ASP A 13 21.14 3.41 -3.26
N SER A 14 20.09 2.79 -3.83
CA SER A 14 19.42 3.33 -5.01
C SER A 14 18.79 4.70 -4.73
N GLN A 15 18.85 5.60 -5.71
CA GLN A 15 18.21 6.92 -5.63
C GLN A 15 16.72 6.82 -5.32
N VAL A 16 16.08 5.73 -5.77
CA VAL A 16 14.67 5.42 -5.48
C VAL A 16 14.48 5.13 -3.98
N TRP A 17 15.35 4.32 -3.37
CA TRP A 17 15.28 4.02 -1.92
C TRP A 17 15.54 5.25 -1.05
N LYS A 18 16.55 6.05 -1.39
CA LYS A 18 16.84 7.35 -0.74
C LYS A 18 15.74 8.40 -0.96
N SER A 19 15.00 8.30 -2.06
CA SER A 19 13.85 9.16 -2.33
C SER A 19 12.59 8.75 -1.55
N ILE A 20 12.41 7.45 -1.27
CA ILE A 20 11.27 6.92 -0.52
C ILE A 20 11.45 7.11 0.99
N ILE A 21 12.67 6.95 1.51
CA ILE A 21 13.01 7.11 2.93
C ILE A 21 14.03 8.26 3.06
N ARG A 22 13.53 9.49 2.97
CA ARG A 22 14.36 10.71 2.92
C ARG A 22 14.85 11.21 4.30
N SER A 23 14.37 10.64 5.41
CA SER A 23 14.64 11.19 6.75
C SER A 23 15.36 10.22 7.70
N GLY A 24 16.48 10.66 8.26
CA GLY A 24 17.16 9.98 9.38
C GLY A 24 16.43 10.12 10.72
N VAL A 25 16.92 9.42 11.75
CA VAL A 25 16.30 9.29 13.08
C VAL A 25 15.99 10.68 13.69
N PRO A 26 14.70 11.06 13.83
CA PRO A 26 14.32 12.41 14.21
C PRO A 26 14.48 12.66 15.72
N ARG A 27 15.30 13.65 16.10
CA ARG A 27 15.58 13.95 17.52
C ARG A 27 14.66 15.03 18.13
N THR A 28 14.02 15.88 17.31
CA THR A 28 13.12 16.95 17.78
C THR A 28 11.67 16.77 17.32
N ARG A 29 10.70 17.37 18.03
CA ARG A 29 9.25 17.24 17.74
C ARG A 29 8.89 17.73 16.32
N ARG A 30 9.50 18.83 15.86
CA ARG A 30 9.28 19.37 14.49
C ARG A 30 9.89 18.46 13.42
N GLN A 31 11.08 17.92 13.66
CA GLN A 31 11.75 17.01 12.74
C GLN A 31 11.02 15.66 12.59
N ARG A 32 10.34 15.18 13.64
CA ARG A 32 9.46 14.00 13.55
C ARG A 32 8.30 14.23 12.59
N MET A 33 7.65 15.40 12.64
CA MET A 33 6.54 15.71 11.72
C MET A 33 7.02 15.83 10.28
N MET A 34 8.16 16.50 10.06
CA MET A 34 8.74 16.63 8.71
C MET A 34 9.22 15.29 8.14
N SER A 35 9.70 14.37 8.98
CA SER A 35 10.06 13.00 8.58
C SER A 35 8.84 12.19 8.10
N VAL A 36 7.70 12.36 8.76
CA VAL A 36 6.45 11.67 8.42
C VAL A 36 5.81 12.23 7.15
N LEU A 37 5.89 13.55 6.93
CA LEU A 37 5.34 14.17 5.71
C LEU A 37 6.19 13.91 4.46
N ASN A 38 7.50 13.71 4.60
CA ASN A 38 8.46 13.57 3.49
C ASN A 38 8.71 12.12 3.04
N SER A 39 8.01 11.14 3.60
CA SER A 39 8.14 9.73 3.20
C SER A 39 6.77 9.21 2.73
N VAL A 40 6.74 8.56 1.56
CA VAL A 40 5.48 8.16 0.90
C VAL A 40 4.63 7.25 1.79
N PHE A 41 5.27 6.31 2.49
CA PHE A 41 4.59 5.38 3.40
C PHE A 41 4.13 6.02 4.70
N LEU A 42 4.89 6.97 5.23
CA LEU A 42 4.57 7.63 6.50
C LEU A 42 3.59 8.79 6.29
N HIS A 43 3.47 9.33 5.06
CA HIS A 43 2.44 10.28 4.66
C HIS A 43 1.04 9.66 4.68
N LEU A 44 0.92 8.40 4.24
CA LEU A 44 -0.36 7.69 4.23
C LEU A 44 -0.90 7.45 5.65
N HIS A 45 -0.02 7.36 6.65
CA HIS A 45 -0.43 7.21 8.04
C HIS A 45 -0.60 8.58 8.72
N PRO A 46 -1.80 8.92 9.24
CA PRO A 46 -2.00 10.20 9.91
C PRO A 46 -1.05 10.37 11.10
N VAL A 47 -0.28 11.47 11.10
CA VAL A 47 0.79 11.77 12.08
C VAL A 47 0.24 11.94 13.49
N ARG A 48 -1.03 12.34 13.60
CA ARG A 48 -1.75 12.50 14.86
C ARG A 48 -3.19 12.06 14.66
N LEU A 49 -3.58 11.01 15.37
CA LEU A 49 -4.96 10.61 15.48
C LEU A 49 -5.50 11.09 16.83
N PRO A 50 -6.62 11.84 16.87
CA PRO A 50 -7.26 12.18 18.13
C PRO A 50 -7.79 10.89 18.79
N ARG A 51 -7.66 10.79 20.12
CA ARG A 51 -7.96 9.56 20.89
C ARG A 51 -9.40 9.05 20.69
N HIS A 52 -10.33 9.92 20.31
CA HIS A 52 -11.72 9.55 20.00
C HIS A 52 -11.89 8.88 18.63
N ALA A 53 -11.00 9.11 17.67
CA ALA A 53 -11.09 8.56 16.31
C ALA A 53 -10.53 7.13 16.22
N VAL A 54 -9.76 6.71 17.22
CA VAL A 54 -9.24 5.33 17.36
C VAL A 54 -10.27 4.40 17.99
N LYS A 55 -11.45 4.92 18.39
CA LYS A 55 -12.57 4.08 18.80
C LYS A 55 -13.10 3.32 17.57
N LEU A 56 -12.53 2.14 17.32
CA LEU A 56 -12.90 1.20 16.24
C LEU A 56 -14.41 0.90 16.16
N LYS A 57 -15.16 1.20 17.22
CA LYS A 57 -16.61 1.07 17.28
C LYS A 57 -17.37 2.03 16.35
N PHE A 58 -16.81 3.19 15.98
CA PHE A 58 -17.54 4.19 15.19
C PHE A 58 -17.28 4.14 13.67
N THR A 59 -16.14 3.61 13.22
CA THR A 59 -15.77 3.61 11.80
C THR A 59 -15.74 2.22 11.16
N TRP A 60 -15.97 1.16 11.96
CA TRP A 60 -16.14 -0.23 11.51
C TRP A 60 -15.08 -0.74 10.50
N CYS A 61 -13.91 -0.08 10.46
CA CYS A 61 -12.93 -0.25 9.39
C CYS A 61 -13.56 -0.23 7.97
N MET A 62 -14.63 0.57 7.75
CA MET A 62 -15.39 0.52 6.50
C MET A 62 -14.51 0.77 5.28
N GLY A 63 -13.52 1.65 5.36
CA GLY A 63 -12.56 1.88 4.28
C GLY A 63 -11.63 0.68 4.01
N GLY A 64 -11.21 -0.04 5.05
CA GLY A 64 -10.40 -1.24 4.89
C GLY A 64 -11.23 -2.40 4.34
N LEU A 65 -12.49 -2.51 4.78
CA LEU A 65 -13.43 -3.51 4.29
C LEU A 65 -13.76 -3.31 2.81
N THR A 66 -14.03 -2.07 2.37
CA THR A 66 -14.30 -1.79 0.95
C THR A 66 -13.09 -2.06 0.08
N PHE A 67 -11.88 -1.70 0.53
CA PHE A 67 -10.65 -2.02 -0.18
C PHE A 67 -10.40 -3.52 -0.26
N PHE A 68 -10.65 -4.26 0.82
CA PHE A 68 -10.55 -5.71 0.84
C PHE A 68 -11.54 -6.37 -0.14
N LEU A 69 -12.80 -5.95 -0.12
CA LEU A 69 -13.82 -6.44 -1.06
C LEU A 69 -13.46 -6.10 -2.52
N PHE A 70 -12.89 -4.92 -2.76
CA PHE A 70 -12.38 -4.54 -4.09
C PHE A 70 -11.27 -5.49 -4.58
N LEU A 71 -10.31 -5.85 -3.73
CA LEU A 71 -9.27 -6.81 -4.07
C LEU A 71 -9.84 -8.20 -4.38
N VAL A 72 -10.76 -8.69 -3.54
CA VAL A 72 -11.44 -9.98 -3.76
C VAL A 72 -12.19 -9.98 -5.09
N LEU A 73 -12.97 -8.93 -5.36
CA LEU A 73 -13.70 -8.78 -6.63
C LEU A 73 -12.79 -8.68 -7.84
N THR A 74 -11.65 -7.98 -7.70
CA THR A 74 -10.69 -7.85 -8.80
C THR A 74 -10.07 -9.20 -9.13
N ILE A 75 -9.67 -9.97 -8.12
CA ILE A 75 -9.07 -11.30 -8.31
C ILE A 75 -10.10 -12.27 -8.89
N SER A 76 -11.30 -12.34 -8.31
CA SER A 76 -12.35 -13.24 -8.81
C SER A 76 -12.86 -12.82 -10.19
N GLY A 77 -12.94 -11.53 -10.48
CA GLY A 77 -13.31 -10.99 -11.79
C GLY A 77 -12.28 -11.31 -12.87
N ILE A 78 -10.98 -11.19 -12.57
CA ILE A 78 -9.92 -11.60 -13.50
C ILE A 78 -10.00 -13.10 -13.77
N LEU A 79 -10.24 -13.93 -12.74
CA LEU A 79 -10.43 -15.36 -12.92
C LEU A 79 -11.65 -15.67 -13.79
N LEU A 80 -12.76 -14.96 -13.59
CA LEU A 80 -13.96 -15.10 -14.41
C LEU A 80 -13.68 -14.73 -15.87
N MET A 81 -12.89 -13.69 -16.14
CA MET A 81 -12.54 -13.28 -17.50
C MET A 81 -11.77 -14.34 -18.29
N PHE A 82 -11.05 -15.26 -17.63
CA PHE A 82 -10.41 -16.39 -18.32
C PHE A 82 -11.41 -17.46 -18.78
N TYR A 83 -12.58 -17.55 -18.13
CA TYR A 83 -13.61 -18.55 -18.44
C TYR A 83 -14.76 -17.97 -19.27
N TYR A 84 -15.14 -16.73 -19.00
CA TYR A 84 -16.28 -16.06 -19.62
C TYR A 84 -15.98 -15.66 -21.07
N ARG A 85 -16.81 -16.14 -22.01
CA ARG A 85 -16.77 -15.72 -23.41
C ARG A 85 -17.74 -14.55 -23.63
N PRO A 86 -17.29 -13.39 -24.14
CA PRO A 86 -18.14 -12.23 -24.36
C PRO A 86 -18.99 -12.38 -25.64
N THR A 87 -19.85 -13.39 -25.69
CA THR A 87 -20.73 -13.70 -26.83
C THR A 87 -22.14 -14.00 -26.32
N VAL A 88 -23.16 -13.39 -26.93
CA VAL A 88 -24.56 -13.47 -26.47
C VAL A 88 -25.08 -14.91 -26.40
N GLU A 89 -24.64 -15.77 -27.32
CA GLU A 89 -25.10 -17.16 -27.41
C GLU A 89 -24.60 -18.05 -26.27
N TYR A 90 -23.41 -17.77 -25.74
CA TYR A 90 -22.78 -18.55 -24.66
C TYR A 90 -22.78 -17.84 -23.30
N ALA A 91 -23.34 -16.62 -23.24
CA ALA A 91 -23.32 -15.80 -22.03
C ALA A 91 -24.01 -16.45 -20.83
N TYR A 92 -25.11 -17.18 -21.03
CA TYR A 92 -25.83 -17.88 -19.96
C TYR A 92 -25.22 -19.25 -19.63
N THR A 93 -24.59 -19.91 -20.60
CA THR A 93 -23.98 -21.23 -20.40
C THR A 93 -22.62 -21.16 -19.70
N ASP A 94 -21.92 -20.02 -19.85
CA ASP A 94 -20.59 -19.77 -19.28
C ASP A 94 -20.64 -18.98 -17.95
N MET A 95 -21.85 -18.64 -17.46
CA MET A 95 -22.13 -18.03 -16.15
C MET A 95 -22.26 -19.10 -15.07
#